data_AF-A0A662IN75-F1
#
_entry.id   AF-A0A662IN75-F1
#
_cell.length_a   1.000
_cell.length_b   1.000
_cell.length_c   1.000
_cell.angle_alpha   90.00
_cell.angle_beta   90.00
_cell.angle_gamma   90.00
#
_symmetry.space_group_name_H-M   'P 1'
#
loop_
_entity.id
_entity.type
_entity.pdbx_description
1 polymer ?
#
loop_
_entity_poly.entity_id
_entity_poly.type
_entity_poly.pdbx_seq_one_letter_code
_entity_poly.pdbx_strand_id
1 'polypeptide(L)'
;MAVVVALLLLMLFMIGNIIFERSRHEAYEELKRAYKELLNEHLELLSRYNGLKEAYEVLKARFGELRANYSEAWFRAGVYWKALMFLGNRSITLRLKVAAPYEEGFKFGVIEVKIPLWKYALYKVCGNPKRLGLDPYNDTVLYEIVERVREWLIHEGLFDEERFANALVSIAQLLPYNKSRGGWPVETLVDGGVCWDKAQLAVVLLRIAGYDTVIVCYGDHTVVAVHLSRPPKFALGLGYYHGRLEWCEPEDAWYIVLRGKKYYLVQSTSPEPHTIGTMLGRDAIGYFKKGDVHIDWPYYGERPEKIHAPPYRDE
;
A
#
# COMPACT_ATOMS: atom_id res chain seq x y z
N MET A 1 46.10 102.81 -27.60
CA MET A 1 45.43 101.71 -28.30
C MET A 1 46.22 100.40 -28.22
N ALA A 2 47.44 100.31 -28.77
CA ALA A 2 48.23 99.05 -28.80
C ALA A 2 48.51 98.43 -27.42
N VAL A 3 48.85 99.23 -26.40
CA VAL A 3 49.12 98.74 -25.03
C VAL A 3 47.87 98.14 -24.37
N VAL A 4 46.70 98.75 -24.59
CA VAL A 4 45.42 98.28 -24.04
C VAL A 4 45.01 96.95 -24.68
N VAL A 5 45.22 96.81 -25.99
CA VAL A 5 44.98 95.54 -26.71
C VAL A 5 45.94 94.45 -26.24
N ALA A 6 47.22 94.76 -26.04
CA ALA A 6 48.20 93.81 -25.53
C ALA A 6 47.85 93.33 -24.10
N LEU A 7 47.41 94.23 -23.22
CA LEU A 7 46.96 93.89 -21.87
C LEU A 7 45.68 93.03 -21.87
N LEU A 8 44.73 93.32 -22.76
CA LEU A 8 43.52 92.50 -22.96
C LEU A 8 43.85 91.08 -23.45
N LEU A 9 44.77 90.95 -24.40
CA LEU A 9 45.22 89.63 -24.90
C LEU A 9 45.96 88.83 -23.83
N LEU A 10 46.81 89.49 -23.03
CA LEU A 10 47.48 88.88 -21.87
C LEU A 10 46.48 88.40 -20.82
N MET A 11 45.46 89.21 -20.52
CA MET A 11 44.41 88.85 -19.58
C MET A 11 43.56 87.67 -20.11
N LEU A 12 43.20 87.66 -21.39
CA LEU A 12 42.50 86.52 -22.01
C LEU A 12 43.34 85.25 -22.02
N PHE A 13 44.65 85.35 -22.25
CA PHE A 13 45.58 84.22 -22.16
C PHE A 13 45.69 83.68 -20.72
N MET A 14 45.77 84.57 -19.73
CA MET A 14 45.78 84.19 -18.32
C MET A 14 44.45 83.52 -17.90
N ILE A 15 43.31 84.07 -18.33
CA ILE A 15 41.99 83.47 -18.11
C ILE A 15 41.90 82.10 -18.79
N GLY A 16 42.40 81.96 -20.02
CA GLY A 16 42.45 80.69 -20.74
C GLY A 16 43.28 79.64 -20.02
N ASN A 17 44.45 79.99 -19.51
CA ASN A 17 45.29 79.08 -18.72
C ASN A 17 44.63 78.69 -17.39
N ILE A 18 43.96 79.62 -16.69
CA ILE A 18 43.22 79.32 -15.46
C ILE A 18 42.07 78.35 -15.75
N ILE A 19 41.32 78.56 -16.83
CA ILE A 19 40.23 77.67 -17.25
C ILE A 19 40.77 76.29 -17.64
N PHE A 20 41.89 76.23 -18.37
CA PHE A 20 42.54 74.97 -18.76
C PHE A 20 43.06 74.18 -17.55
N GLU A 21 43.75 74.84 -16.61
CA GLU A 21 44.21 74.23 -15.36
C GLU A 21 43.05 73.72 -14.50
N ARG A 22 41.96 74.49 -14.42
CA ARG A 22 40.75 74.08 -13.72
C ARG A 22 40.11 72.85 -14.35
N SER A 23 39.96 72.83 -15.68
CA SER A 23 39.42 71.67 -16.41
C SER A 23 40.30 70.42 -16.22
N ARG A 24 41.62 70.59 -16.22
CA ARG A 24 42.57 69.50 -15.95
C ARG A 24 42.43 68.96 -14.52
N HIS A 25 42.24 69.85 -13.55
CA HIS A 25 42.03 69.48 -12.15
C HIS A 25 40.69 68.74 -11.96
N GLU A 26 39.62 69.21 -12.59
CA GLU A 26 38.30 68.56 -12.57
C GLU A 26 38.37 67.15 -13.20
N ALA A 27 39.01 67.01 -14.36
CA ALA A 27 39.23 65.70 -15.00
C ALA A 27 40.08 64.74 -14.14
N TYR A 28 41.09 65.26 -13.44
CA TYR A 28 41.90 64.47 -12.52
C TYR A 28 41.08 63.97 -11.31
N GLU A 29 40.25 64.82 -10.71
CA GLU A 29 39.42 64.41 -9.57
C GLU A 29 38.28 63.47 -9.99
N GLU A 30 37.74 63.60 -11.21
CA GLU A 30 36.80 62.62 -11.79
C GLU A 30 37.46 61.25 -12.00
N LEU A 31 38.65 61.23 -12.63
CA LEU A 31 39.40 59.99 -12.84
C LEU A 31 39.72 59.30 -11.51
N LYS A 32 40.08 60.07 -10.49
CA LYS A 32 40.36 59.58 -9.14
C LYS A 32 39.12 59.03 -8.44
N ARG A 33 37.92 59.61 -8.67
CA ARG A 33 36.65 59.03 -8.19
C ARG A 33 36.33 57.73 -8.90
N ALA A 34 36.39 57.71 -10.24
CA ALA A 34 36.15 56.52 -11.05
C ALA A 34 37.12 55.38 -10.67
N TYR A 35 38.39 55.69 -10.42
CA TYR A 35 39.37 54.72 -9.94
C TYR A 35 38.99 54.13 -8.57
N LYS A 36 38.53 54.97 -7.63
CA LYS A 36 38.08 54.50 -6.31
C LYS A 36 36.84 53.63 -6.38
N GLU A 37 35.87 54.00 -7.23
CA GLU A 37 34.66 53.20 -7.47
C GLU A 37 35.02 51.84 -8.07
N LEU A 38 35.85 51.82 -9.11
CA LEU A 38 36.32 50.57 -9.74
C LEU A 38 37.10 49.69 -8.76
N LEU A 39 37.95 50.30 -7.92
CA LEU A 39 38.67 49.56 -6.88
C LEU A 39 37.71 48.93 -5.87
N ASN A 40 36.66 49.66 -5.45
CA ASN A 40 35.66 49.13 -4.54
C ASN A 40 34.85 47.98 -5.17
N GLU A 41 34.41 48.14 -6.42
CA GLU A 41 33.73 47.09 -7.18
C GLU A 41 34.61 45.84 -7.34
N HIS A 42 35.92 46.02 -7.60
CA HIS A 42 36.86 44.92 -7.69
C HIS A 42 36.99 44.17 -6.36
N LEU A 43 37.07 44.89 -5.24
CA LEU A 43 37.14 44.28 -3.90
C LEU A 43 35.85 43.53 -3.55
N GLU A 44 34.68 44.07 -3.91
CA GLU A 44 33.40 43.38 -3.76
C GLU A 44 33.33 42.10 -4.62
N LEU A 45 33.77 42.18 -5.88
CA LEU A 45 33.79 41.03 -6.77
C LEU A 45 34.73 39.94 -6.24
N LEU A 46 35.90 40.32 -5.72
CA LEU A 46 36.84 39.40 -5.11
C LEU A 46 36.24 38.73 -3.86
N SER A 47 35.51 39.48 -3.04
CA SER A 47 34.79 38.94 -1.88
C SER A 47 33.71 37.94 -2.31
N ARG A 48 32.90 38.27 -3.32
CA ARG A 48 31.87 37.36 -3.86
C ARG A 48 32.48 36.10 -4.47
N TYR A 49 33.59 36.24 -5.19
CA TYR A 49 34.31 35.10 -5.77
C TYR A 49 34.84 34.17 -4.67
N ASN A 50 35.45 34.71 -3.62
CA ASN A 50 35.92 33.92 -2.49
C ASN A 50 34.78 33.20 -1.79
N GLY A 51 33.65 33.88 -1.56
CA GLY A 51 32.44 33.26 -1.00
C GLY A 51 31.88 32.14 -1.87
N LEU A 52 31.86 32.32 -3.20
CA LEU A 52 31.43 31.28 -4.14
C LEU A 52 32.39 30.08 -4.14
N LYS A 53 33.69 30.33 -4.07
CA LYS A 53 34.72 29.30 -4.00
C LYS A 53 34.57 28.45 -2.73
N GLU A 54 34.34 29.08 -1.59
CA GLU A 54 34.06 28.38 -0.33
C GLU A 54 32.77 27.54 -0.42
N ALA A 55 31.69 28.12 -0.94
CA ALA A 55 30.42 27.39 -1.14
C ALA A 55 30.58 26.18 -2.08
N TYR A 56 31.39 26.32 -3.14
CA TYR A 56 31.71 25.24 -4.06
C TYR A 56 32.45 24.08 -3.37
N GLU A 57 33.46 24.37 -2.55
CA GLU A 57 34.19 23.33 -1.82
C GLU A 57 33.29 22.61 -0.80
N VAL A 58 32.39 23.33 -0.12
CA VAL A 58 31.39 22.73 0.77
C VAL A 58 30.45 21.80 -0.01
N LEU A 59 29.93 22.24 -1.17
CA LEU A 59 29.05 21.43 -1.99
C LEU A 59 29.76 20.17 -2.51
N LYS A 60 31.01 20.31 -2.96
CA LYS A 60 31.85 19.21 -3.43
C LYS A 60 32.10 18.17 -2.33
N ALA A 61 32.37 18.62 -1.09
CA ALA A 61 32.50 17.73 0.06
C ALA A 61 31.19 16.97 0.34
N ARG A 62 30.04 17.66 0.38
CA ARG A 62 28.71 17.04 0.57
C ARG A 62 28.37 16.03 -0.51
N PHE A 63 28.72 16.32 -1.77
CA PHE A 63 28.53 15.38 -2.87
C PHE A 63 29.41 14.14 -2.72
N GLY A 64 30.65 14.30 -2.22
CA GLY A 64 31.54 13.20 -1.87
C GLY A 64 30.93 12.28 -0.80
N GLU A 65 30.39 12.85 0.27
CA GLU A 65 29.70 12.10 1.33
C GLU A 65 28.47 11.35 0.79
N LEU A 66 27.64 12.02 -0.01
CA LEU A 66 26.45 11.40 -0.60
C LEU A 66 26.83 10.21 -1.48
N ARG A 67 27.89 10.34 -2.29
CA ARG A 67 28.39 9.25 -3.15
C ARG A 67 28.90 8.07 -2.34
N ALA A 68 29.60 8.32 -1.23
CA ALA A 68 30.05 7.28 -0.31
C ALA A 68 28.85 6.55 0.32
N ASN A 69 27.88 7.30 0.85
CA ASN A 69 26.65 6.76 1.44
C ASN A 69 25.86 5.91 0.44
N TYR A 70 25.74 6.38 -0.82
CA TYR A 70 25.07 5.61 -1.88
C TYR A 70 25.80 4.31 -2.17
N SER A 71 27.13 4.35 -2.26
CA SER A 71 27.96 3.16 -2.51
C SER A 71 27.82 2.13 -1.39
N GLU A 72 27.77 2.58 -0.14
CA GLU A 72 27.55 1.72 1.02
C GLU A 72 26.13 1.10 1.01
N ALA A 73 25.10 1.91 0.75
CA ALA A 73 23.72 1.44 0.66
C ALA A 73 23.56 0.38 -0.45
N TRP A 74 24.19 0.60 -1.60
CA TRP A 74 24.22 -0.35 -2.71
C TRP A 74 24.92 -1.66 -2.32
N PHE A 75 26.06 -1.58 -1.64
CA PHE A 75 26.77 -2.75 -1.13
C PHE A 75 25.89 -3.55 -0.15
N ARG A 76 25.28 -2.87 0.84
CA ARG A 76 24.37 -3.50 1.81
C ARG A 76 23.17 -4.15 1.12
N ALA A 77 22.55 -3.48 0.16
CA ALA A 77 21.47 -4.05 -0.64
C ALA A 77 21.91 -5.31 -1.40
N GLY A 78 23.11 -5.31 -1.99
CA GLY A 78 23.69 -6.49 -2.62
C GLY A 78 23.94 -7.65 -1.65
N VAL A 79 24.40 -7.37 -0.43
CA VAL A 79 24.57 -8.38 0.63
C VAL A 79 23.22 -8.97 1.05
N TYR A 80 22.20 -8.12 1.28
CA TYR A 80 20.85 -8.57 1.62
C TYR A 80 20.22 -9.38 0.49
N TRP A 81 20.42 -8.96 -0.77
CA TRP A 81 19.96 -9.73 -1.92
C TRP A 81 20.61 -11.11 -1.97
N LYS A 82 21.93 -11.22 -1.78
CA LYS A 82 22.62 -12.52 -1.71
C LYS A 82 22.11 -13.37 -0.56
N ALA A 83 21.95 -12.80 0.64
CA ALA A 83 21.40 -13.50 1.80
C ALA A 83 19.97 -14.00 1.54
N LEU A 84 19.15 -13.19 0.88
CA LEU A 84 17.81 -13.54 0.45
C LEU A 84 17.83 -14.68 -0.58
N MET A 85 18.75 -14.65 -1.54
CA MET A 85 18.93 -15.73 -2.52
C MET A 85 19.37 -17.05 -1.87
N PHE A 86 20.13 -17.03 -0.76
CA PHE A 86 20.42 -18.25 0.02
C PHE A 86 19.18 -18.84 0.71
N LEU A 87 18.16 -18.02 1.00
CA LEU A 87 16.84 -18.52 1.40
C LEU A 87 16.07 -19.12 0.20
N GLY A 88 16.51 -18.87 -1.03
CA GLY A 88 15.95 -19.38 -2.29
C GLY A 88 15.77 -20.90 -2.33
N ASN A 89 16.71 -21.65 -1.76
CA ASN A 89 16.69 -23.12 -1.73
C ASN A 89 15.90 -23.68 -0.54
N ARG A 90 15.30 -22.82 0.29
CA ARG A 90 14.52 -23.23 1.45
C ARG A 90 13.06 -22.86 1.24
N SER A 91 12.17 -23.73 1.70
CA SER A 91 10.74 -23.49 1.70
C SER A 91 10.16 -23.76 3.07
N ILE A 92 9.15 -22.99 3.44
CA ILE A 92 8.23 -23.33 4.52
C ILE A 92 7.20 -24.27 3.91
N THR A 93 7.10 -25.50 4.40
CA THR A 93 6.04 -26.42 4.01
C THR A 93 4.84 -26.20 4.92
N LEU A 94 3.73 -25.74 4.36
CA LEU A 94 2.48 -25.57 5.07
C LEU A 94 1.55 -26.74 4.77
N ARG A 95 0.92 -27.25 5.83
CA ARG A 95 -0.19 -28.21 5.74
C ARG A 95 -1.48 -27.46 6.06
N LEU A 96 -2.13 -26.96 5.01
CA LEU A 96 -3.34 -26.16 5.13
C LEU A 96 -4.55 -27.08 5.24
N LYS A 97 -5.35 -26.87 6.29
CA LYS A 97 -6.65 -27.54 6.40
C LYS A 97 -7.65 -26.86 5.48
N VAL A 98 -8.45 -27.66 4.79
CA VAL A 98 -9.54 -27.22 3.91
C VAL A 98 -10.81 -27.94 4.34
N ALA A 99 -11.96 -27.28 4.19
CA ALA A 99 -13.26 -27.85 4.51
C ALA A 99 -14.28 -27.48 3.45
N ALA A 100 -15.07 -28.45 3.00
CA ALA A 100 -16.19 -28.22 2.09
C ALA A 100 -17.47 -28.77 2.70
N PRO A 101 -18.59 -28.04 2.60
CA PRO A 101 -19.87 -28.53 3.10
C PRO A 101 -20.39 -29.67 2.22
N TYR A 102 -21.09 -30.61 2.85
CA TYR A 102 -21.87 -31.66 2.21
C TYR A 102 -23.11 -31.94 3.08
N GLU A 103 -23.99 -32.81 2.62
CA GLU A 103 -25.34 -33.04 3.16
C GLU A 103 -25.38 -33.35 4.67
N GLU A 104 -24.32 -33.91 5.26
CA GLU A 104 -24.26 -34.28 6.68
C GLU A 104 -23.25 -33.45 7.49
N GLY A 105 -22.68 -32.38 6.92
CA GLY A 105 -21.75 -31.49 7.62
C GLY A 105 -20.58 -31.05 6.75
N PHE A 106 -19.35 -31.30 7.22
CA PHE A 106 -18.14 -30.89 6.52
C PHE A 106 -17.22 -32.06 6.20
N LYS A 107 -16.74 -32.09 4.97
CA LYS A 107 -15.60 -32.91 4.58
C LYS A 107 -14.33 -32.10 4.75
N PHE A 108 -13.39 -32.62 5.53
CA PHE A 108 -12.10 -31.99 5.75
C PHE A 108 -11.00 -32.64 4.90
N GLY A 109 -10.11 -31.81 4.38
CA GLY A 109 -8.91 -32.19 3.67
C GLY A 109 -7.68 -31.47 4.20
N VAL A 110 -6.51 -31.91 3.72
CA VAL A 110 -5.25 -31.22 3.96
C VAL A 110 -4.53 -31.09 2.63
N ILE A 111 -4.21 -29.85 2.25
CA ILE A 111 -3.35 -29.57 1.10
C ILE A 111 -1.97 -29.16 1.61
N GLU A 112 -0.92 -29.64 0.95
CA GLU A 112 0.46 -29.25 1.24
C GLU A 112 0.92 -28.21 0.23
N VAL A 113 1.50 -27.10 0.70
CA VAL A 113 1.98 -26.02 -0.16
C VAL A 113 3.36 -25.58 0.33
N LYS A 114 4.27 -25.31 -0.61
CA LYS A 114 5.62 -24.84 -0.29
C LYS A 114 5.73 -23.34 -0.56
N ILE A 115 6.01 -22.57 0.49
CA ILE A 115 6.27 -21.14 0.38
C ILE A 115 7.78 -20.93 0.36
N PRO A 116 8.36 -20.36 -0.71
CA PRO A 116 9.77 -20.02 -0.73
C PRO A 116 10.11 -19.07 0.43
N LEU A 117 11.15 -19.39 1.20
CA LEU A 117 11.45 -18.66 2.43
C LEU A 117 11.84 -17.20 2.16
N TRP A 118 12.48 -16.94 1.01
CA TRP A 118 12.76 -15.59 0.55
C TRP A 118 11.49 -14.76 0.32
N LYS A 119 10.44 -15.36 -0.23
CA LYS A 119 9.19 -14.67 -0.56
C LYS A 119 8.47 -14.26 0.72
N TYR A 120 8.34 -15.19 1.65
CA TYR A 120 7.81 -14.90 2.99
C TYR A 120 8.63 -13.79 3.68
N ALA A 121 9.96 -13.91 3.67
CA ALA A 121 10.83 -12.90 4.27
C ALA A 121 10.63 -11.50 3.66
N LEU A 122 10.48 -11.41 2.33
CA LEU A 122 10.22 -10.15 1.66
C LEU A 122 8.91 -9.52 2.11
N TYR A 123 7.80 -10.27 2.09
CA TYR A 123 6.52 -9.75 2.57
C TYR A 123 6.66 -9.22 4.02
N LYS A 124 7.35 -9.97 4.89
CA LYS A 124 7.55 -9.61 6.30
C LYS A 124 8.35 -8.30 6.50
N VAL A 125 9.36 -8.05 5.68
CA VAL A 125 10.30 -6.92 5.89
C VAL A 125 10.00 -5.72 5.00
N CYS A 126 9.24 -5.89 3.93
CA CYS A 126 8.95 -4.81 2.99
C CYS A 126 7.68 -4.05 3.41
N GLY A 127 7.78 -2.73 3.58
CA GLY A 127 6.60 -1.90 3.83
C GLY A 127 5.64 -1.84 2.64
N ASN A 128 6.16 -1.99 1.41
CA ASN A 128 5.35 -2.05 0.20
C ASN A 128 5.88 -3.14 -0.77
N PRO A 129 5.22 -4.31 -0.86
CA PRO A 129 5.68 -5.42 -1.70
C PRO A 129 5.71 -5.09 -3.20
N LYS A 130 4.85 -4.18 -3.67
CA LYS A 130 4.82 -3.78 -5.08
C LYS A 130 6.12 -3.14 -5.55
N ARG A 131 6.88 -2.48 -4.64
CA ARG A 131 8.21 -1.92 -4.96
C ARG A 131 9.25 -2.99 -5.32
N LEU A 132 9.00 -4.23 -4.90
CA LEU A 132 9.88 -5.38 -5.15
C LEU A 132 9.32 -6.30 -6.24
N GLY A 133 8.29 -5.85 -6.98
CA GLY A 133 7.63 -6.66 -8.01
C GLY A 133 6.79 -7.80 -7.44
N LEU A 134 6.47 -7.77 -6.13
CA LEU A 134 5.52 -8.69 -5.52
C LEU A 134 4.11 -8.11 -5.59
N ASP A 135 3.18 -8.88 -6.14
CA ASP A 135 1.77 -8.54 -6.12
C ASP A 135 1.03 -9.44 -5.12
N PRO A 136 0.59 -8.90 -3.97
CA PRO A 136 -0.12 -9.70 -2.96
C PRO A 136 -1.44 -10.27 -3.47
N TYR A 137 -1.98 -9.75 -4.58
CA TYR A 137 -3.22 -10.22 -5.20
C TYR A 137 -2.98 -11.14 -6.42
N ASN A 138 -1.72 -11.40 -6.77
CA ASN A 138 -1.33 -12.18 -7.95
C ASN A 138 -0.01 -12.92 -7.68
N ASP A 139 -0.02 -13.82 -6.69
CA ASP A 139 1.16 -14.57 -6.25
C ASP A 139 1.04 -16.06 -6.61
N THR A 140 2.11 -16.63 -7.17
CA THR A 140 2.14 -18.04 -7.61
C THR A 140 1.81 -19.05 -6.51
N VAL A 141 2.12 -18.75 -5.24
CA VAL A 141 1.75 -19.60 -4.10
C VAL A 141 0.22 -19.67 -3.94
N LEU A 142 -0.47 -18.56 -4.18
CA LEU A 142 -1.92 -18.48 -4.05
C LEU A 142 -2.63 -19.19 -5.21
N TYR A 143 -2.08 -19.13 -6.44
CA TYR A 143 -2.55 -19.96 -7.55
C TYR A 143 -2.40 -21.46 -7.26
N GLU A 144 -1.25 -21.87 -6.72
CA GLU A 144 -1.02 -23.28 -6.34
C GLU A 144 -2.05 -23.74 -5.28
N ILE A 145 -2.36 -22.89 -4.30
CA ILE A 145 -3.41 -23.19 -3.30
C ILE A 145 -4.76 -23.41 -3.99
N VAL A 146 -5.18 -22.47 -4.85
CA VAL A 146 -6.49 -22.56 -5.53
C VAL A 146 -6.60 -23.83 -6.36
N GLU A 147 -5.56 -24.18 -7.11
CA GLU A 147 -5.54 -25.39 -7.93
C GLU A 147 -5.56 -26.67 -7.07
N ARG A 148 -4.78 -26.72 -5.99
CA ARG A 148 -4.81 -27.89 -5.07
C ARG A 148 -6.16 -28.06 -4.37
N VAL A 149 -6.85 -26.98 -4.04
CA VAL A 149 -8.23 -27.06 -3.49
C VAL A 149 -9.19 -27.62 -4.53
N ARG A 150 -9.08 -27.15 -5.78
CA ARG A 150 -9.89 -27.66 -6.91
C ARG A 150 -9.64 -29.16 -7.11
N GLU A 151 -8.38 -29.58 -7.18
CA GLU A 151 -8.00 -31.00 -7.32
C GLU A 151 -8.55 -31.86 -6.18
N TRP A 152 -8.43 -31.37 -4.94
CA TRP A 152 -8.97 -32.07 -3.76
C TRP A 152 -10.50 -32.25 -3.87
N LEU A 153 -11.25 -31.20 -4.23
CA LEU A 153 -12.70 -31.30 -4.40
C LEU A 153 -13.10 -32.25 -5.53
N ILE A 154 -12.38 -32.24 -6.65
CA ILE A 154 -12.63 -33.16 -7.77
C ILE A 154 -12.38 -34.61 -7.33
N HIS A 155 -11.28 -34.86 -6.61
CA HIS A 155 -10.96 -36.18 -6.08
C HIS A 155 -12.03 -36.70 -5.11
N GLU A 156 -12.58 -35.83 -4.25
CA GLU A 156 -13.66 -36.19 -3.34
C GLU A 156 -15.05 -36.29 -4.01
N GLY A 157 -15.18 -35.93 -5.30
CA GLY A 157 -16.47 -35.91 -5.99
C GLY A 157 -17.41 -34.79 -5.53
N LEU A 158 -16.85 -33.71 -4.96
CA LEU A 158 -17.58 -32.60 -4.34
C LEU A 158 -17.42 -31.27 -5.09
N PHE A 159 -16.87 -31.29 -6.31
CA PHE A 159 -16.58 -30.05 -7.04
C PHE A 159 -17.85 -29.41 -7.63
N ASP A 160 -18.24 -28.27 -7.06
CA ASP A 160 -19.21 -27.32 -7.62
C ASP A 160 -18.84 -25.88 -7.20
N GLU A 161 -19.53 -24.89 -7.78
CA GLU A 161 -19.28 -23.45 -7.54
C GLU A 161 -19.33 -23.11 -6.04
N GLU A 162 -20.38 -23.51 -5.33
CA GLU A 162 -20.58 -23.13 -3.95
C GLU A 162 -19.57 -23.82 -3.03
N ARG A 163 -19.36 -25.14 -3.21
CA ARG A 163 -18.39 -25.90 -2.41
C ARG A 163 -16.96 -25.42 -2.66
N PHE A 164 -16.63 -25.05 -3.89
CA PHE A 164 -15.32 -24.49 -4.21
C PHE A 164 -15.08 -23.14 -3.53
N ALA A 165 -16.05 -22.23 -3.58
CA ALA A 165 -15.96 -20.97 -2.86
C ALA A 165 -15.82 -21.17 -1.34
N ASN A 166 -16.63 -22.05 -0.76
CA ASN A 166 -16.56 -22.39 0.66
C ASN A 166 -15.19 -23.00 1.06
N ALA A 167 -14.64 -23.90 0.24
CA ALA A 167 -13.34 -24.51 0.50
C ALA A 167 -12.21 -23.46 0.53
N LEU A 168 -12.24 -22.48 -0.36
CA LEU A 168 -11.27 -21.38 -0.37
C LEU A 168 -11.40 -20.47 0.85
N VAL A 169 -12.63 -20.13 1.27
CA VAL A 169 -12.88 -19.35 2.50
C VAL A 169 -12.41 -20.12 3.74
N SER A 170 -12.64 -21.43 3.78
CA SER A 170 -12.29 -22.27 4.92
C SER A 170 -10.81 -22.23 5.27
N ILE A 171 -9.92 -22.04 4.27
CA ILE A 171 -8.48 -21.89 4.51
C ILE A 171 -8.23 -20.73 5.46
N ALA A 172 -8.82 -19.56 5.18
CA ALA A 172 -8.63 -18.38 6.02
C ALA A 172 -9.25 -18.55 7.41
N GLN A 173 -10.44 -19.16 7.48
CA GLN A 173 -11.14 -19.41 8.75
C GLN A 173 -10.34 -20.33 9.68
N LEU A 174 -9.75 -21.40 9.12
CA LEU A 174 -9.05 -22.45 9.87
C LEU A 174 -7.61 -22.07 10.26
N LEU A 175 -7.10 -20.92 9.80
CA LEU A 175 -5.82 -20.38 10.26
C LEU A 175 -5.94 -19.80 11.68
N PRO A 176 -4.90 -19.93 12.52
CA PRO A 176 -4.90 -19.38 13.87
C PRO A 176 -5.22 -17.88 13.89
N TYR A 177 -6.11 -17.45 14.79
CA TYR A 177 -6.31 -16.02 15.04
C TYR A 177 -5.09 -15.45 15.77
N ASN A 178 -4.46 -14.42 15.20
CA ASN A 178 -3.22 -13.87 15.72
C ASN A 178 -3.31 -12.34 15.77
N LYS A 179 -3.36 -11.77 16.99
CA LYS A 179 -3.40 -10.31 17.20
C LYS A 179 -2.03 -9.64 17.08
N SER A 180 -0.97 -10.42 17.27
CA SER A 180 0.41 -9.91 17.32
C SER A 180 1.09 -9.89 15.96
N ARG A 181 0.45 -10.49 14.95
CA ARG A 181 0.95 -10.58 13.57
C ARG A 181 -0.23 -10.46 12.61
N GLY A 182 -0.07 -9.61 11.61
CA GLY A 182 -1.01 -9.41 10.50
C GLY A 182 -0.19 -8.95 9.29
N GLY A 183 -0.79 -8.93 8.10
CA GLY A 183 -0.04 -8.60 6.89
C GLY A 183 -0.65 -9.14 5.60
N TRP A 184 0.20 -9.23 4.58
CA TRP A 184 -0.20 -9.65 3.24
C TRP A 184 -0.62 -11.13 3.19
N PRO A 185 -1.39 -11.58 2.18
CA PRO A 185 -1.93 -12.94 2.12
C PRO A 185 -0.92 -14.07 2.35
N VAL A 186 0.31 -13.94 1.83
CA VAL A 186 1.39 -14.92 2.04
C VAL A 186 1.89 -14.92 3.49
N GLU A 187 1.96 -13.77 4.16
CA GLU A 187 2.24 -13.72 5.61
C GLU A 187 1.09 -14.33 6.39
N THR A 188 -0.15 -14.03 6.01
CA THR A 188 -1.34 -14.55 6.69
C THR A 188 -1.37 -16.08 6.68
N LEU A 189 -0.95 -16.72 5.58
CA LEU A 189 -0.84 -18.18 5.48
C LEU A 189 0.15 -18.77 6.49
N VAL A 190 1.23 -18.06 6.80
CA VAL A 190 2.30 -18.55 7.69
C VAL A 190 2.01 -18.22 9.16
N ASP A 191 1.63 -16.97 9.43
CA ASP A 191 1.51 -16.42 10.78
C ASP A 191 0.08 -16.42 11.34
N GLY A 192 -0.92 -16.64 10.48
CA GLY A 192 -2.31 -16.32 10.79
C GLY A 192 -2.56 -14.82 10.68
N GLY A 193 -3.51 -14.32 11.48
CA GLY A 193 -3.87 -12.90 11.43
C GLY A 193 -5.20 -12.61 12.12
N VAL A 194 -5.61 -11.35 12.09
CA VAL A 194 -6.92 -10.91 12.58
C VAL A 194 -8.00 -11.06 11.49
N CYS A 195 -9.22 -10.61 11.77
CA CYS A 195 -10.35 -10.71 10.85
C CYS A 195 -10.07 -10.06 9.50
N TRP A 196 -9.42 -8.90 9.48
CA TRP A 196 -9.09 -8.20 8.24
C TRP A 196 -8.07 -8.96 7.39
N ASP A 197 -6.95 -9.44 7.97
CA ASP A 197 -5.92 -10.21 7.23
C ASP A 197 -6.52 -11.48 6.60
N LYS A 198 -7.36 -12.19 7.37
CA LYS A 198 -8.04 -13.40 6.91
C LYS A 198 -9.07 -13.11 5.83
N ALA A 199 -9.83 -12.03 5.95
CA ALA A 199 -10.76 -11.60 4.91
C ALA A 199 -10.01 -11.25 3.61
N GLN A 200 -8.86 -10.59 3.70
CA GLN A 200 -8.00 -10.32 2.54
C GLN A 200 -7.54 -11.61 1.88
N LEU A 201 -6.97 -12.55 2.64
CA LEU A 201 -6.52 -13.84 2.10
C LEU A 201 -7.66 -14.58 1.39
N ALA A 202 -8.84 -14.70 2.03
CA ALA A 202 -9.99 -15.36 1.43
C ALA A 202 -10.43 -14.68 0.12
N VAL A 203 -10.54 -13.35 0.11
CA VAL A 203 -10.90 -12.58 -1.09
C VAL A 203 -9.88 -12.80 -2.21
N VAL A 204 -8.57 -12.80 -1.93
CA VAL A 204 -7.55 -13.05 -2.95
C VAL A 204 -7.69 -14.44 -3.55
N LEU A 205 -7.85 -15.47 -2.72
CA LEU A 205 -8.04 -16.85 -3.19
C LEU A 205 -9.30 -16.97 -4.07
N LEU A 206 -10.41 -16.36 -3.65
CA LEU A 206 -11.65 -16.35 -4.41
C LEU A 206 -11.52 -15.60 -5.75
N ARG A 207 -10.83 -14.45 -5.76
CA ARG A 207 -10.58 -13.68 -6.98
C ARG A 207 -9.74 -14.44 -7.99
N ILE A 208 -8.68 -15.11 -7.53
CA ILE A 208 -7.86 -16.00 -8.37
C ILE A 208 -8.71 -17.12 -8.97
N ALA A 209 -9.65 -17.66 -8.19
CA ALA A 209 -10.59 -18.67 -8.66
C ALA A 209 -11.70 -18.14 -9.59
N GLY A 210 -11.76 -16.83 -9.81
CA GLY A 210 -12.71 -16.18 -10.75
C GLY A 210 -14.00 -15.66 -10.11
N TYR A 211 -14.14 -15.69 -8.79
CA TYR A 211 -15.32 -15.16 -8.11
C TYR A 211 -15.32 -13.63 -8.05
N ASP A 212 -16.51 -13.04 -8.08
CA ASP A 212 -16.73 -11.63 -7.77
C ASP A 212 -16.97 -11.49 -6.26
N THR A 213 -16.01 -10.88 -5.56
CA THR A 213 -15.97 -10.86 -4.10
C THR A 213 -15.55 -9.52 -3.55
N VAL A 214 -16.05 -9.22 -2.35
CA VAL A 214 -15.81 -7.97 -1.64
C VAL A 214 -15.51 -8.22 -0.16
N ILE A 215 -14.76 -7.29 0.44
CA ILE A 215 -14.54 -7.23 1.88
C ILE A 215 -15.59 -6.29 2.47
N VAL A 216 -16.28 -6.75 3.51
CA VAL A 216 -17.33 -5.99 4.18
C VAL A 216 -16.93 -5.74 5.63
N CYS A 217 -17.03 -4.51 6.07
CA CYS A 217 -16.69 -4.09 7.43
C CYS A 217 -17.93 -3.62 8.19
N TYR A 218 -18.02 -3.99 9.46
CA TYR A 218 -19.02 -3.52 10.42
C TYR A 218 -18.41 -3.47 11.82
N GLY A 219 -18.61 -2.37 12.54
CA GLY A 219 -17.87 -2.11 13.79
C GLY A 219 -16.36 -2.27 13.59
N ASP A 220 -15.72 -3.04 14.47
CA ASP A 220 -14.30 -3.40 14.39
C ASP A 220 -14.04 -4.75 13.70
N HIS A 221 -15.04 -5.30 13.00
CA HIS A 221 -14.97 -6.64 12.39
C HIS A 221 -15.07 -6.61 10.87
N THR A 222 -14.46 -7.61 10.24
CA THR A 222 -14.38 -7.73 8.79
C THR A 222 -14.81 -9.12 8.34
N VAL A 223 -15.66 -9.19 7.33
CA VAL A 223 -16.19 -10.43 6.73
C VAL A 223 -16.02 -10.40 5.21
N VAL A 224 -16.25 -11.56 4.59
CA VAL A 224 -16.16 -11.72 3.15
C VAL A 224 -17.57 -11.79 2.58
N ALA A 225 -17.80 -11.17 1.42
CA ALA A 225 -19.03 -11.37 0.67
C ALA A 225 -18.71 -11.88 -0.75
N VAL A 226 -19.42 -12.93 -1.17
CA VAL A 226 -19.15 -13.67 -2.41
C VAL A 226 -20.39 -13.68 -3.28
N HIS A 227 -20.26 -13.27 -4.54
CA HIS A 227 -21.30 -13.48 -5.53
C HIS A 227 -21.28 -14.92 -6.02
N LEU A 228 -22.45 -15.57 -5.97
CA LEU A 228 -22.69 -16.91 -6.50
C LEU A 228 -23.78 -16.84 -7.58
N SER A 229 -23.69 -17.71 -8.58
CA SER A 229 -24.70 -17.78 -9.66
C SER A 229 -26.10 -18.17 -9.18
N ARG A 230 -26.17 -18.88 -8.04
CA ARG A 230 -27.39 -19.32 -7.37
C ARG A 230 -27.31 -19.04 -5.87
N PRO A 231 -28.45 -18.93 -5.16
CA PRO A 231 -28.45 -18.89 -3.70
C PRO A 231 -27.71 -20.09 -3.11
N PRO A 232 -26.92 -19.89 -2.03
CA PRO A 232 -26.19 -20.97 -1.39
C PRO A 232 -27.15 -22.00 -0.81
N LYS A 233 -26.89 -23.28 -1.09
CA LYS A 233 -27.63 -24.43 -0.57
C LYS A 233 -27.14 -24.85 0.81
N PHE A 234 -25.87 -24.58 1.11
CA PHE A 234 -25.21 -24.99 2.33
C PHE A 234 -25.07 -23.83 3.30
N ALA A 235 -25.93 -22.80 3.26
CA ALA A 235 -25.93 -21.72 4.25
C ALA A 235 -26.19 -22.31 5.65
N LEU A 236 -25.11 -22.61 6.36
CA LEU A 236 -25.09 -23.38 7.60
C LEU A 236 -24.95 -22.41 8.74
N GLY A 237 -26.06 -21.99 9.32
CA GLY A 237 -26.05 -21.34 10.62
C GLY A 237 -25.67 -22.33 11.71
N LEU A 238 -24.62 -22.05 12.47
CA LEU A 238 -24.58 -22.55 13.83
C LEU A 238 -25.80 -21.92 14.52
N GLY A 239 -26.86 -22.72 14.67
CA GLY A 239 -28.12 -22.34 15.29
C GLY A 239 -27.90 -22.05 16.77
N TYR A 240 -27.37 -20.86 17.08
CA TYR A 240 -27.28 -20.36 18.45
C TYR A 240 -28.67 -20.13 19.07
N TYR A 241 -29.74 -20.35 18.30
CA TYR A 241 -31.10 -20.41 18.81
C TYR A 241 -31.30 -21.61 19.72
N HIS A 242 -30.67 -22.79 19.48
CA HIS A 242 -30.97 -24.03 20.21
C HIS A 242 -29.73 -24.88 20.63
N GLY A 243 -28.50 -24.43 20.35
CA GLY A 243 -27.29 -25.15 20.75
C GLY A 243 -27.01 -26.42 19.92
N ARG A 244 -27.47 -26.45 18.67
CA ARG A 244 -27.19 -27.51 17.68
C ARG A 244 -26.80 -26.91 16.33
N LEU A 245 -25.99 -27.62 15.56
CA LEU A 245 -25.77 -27.39 14.13
C LEU A 245 -27.07 -27.71 13.40
N GLU A 246 -27.73 -26.70 12.83
CA GLU A 246 -28.95 -26.86 12.05
C GLU A 246 -28.80 -26.15 10.70
N TRP A 247 -29.30 -26.77 9.64
CA TRP A 247 -29.29 -26.20 8.30
C TRP A 247 -30.20 -24.97 8.27
N CYS A 248 -29.69 -23.80 7.84
CA CYS A 248 -30.57 -22.68 7.54
C CYS A 248 -31.17 -22.88 6.15
N GLU A 249 -32.44 -22.53 6.00
CA GLU A 249 -33.05 -22.52 4.67
C GLU A 249 -32.31 -21.49 3.79
N PRO A 250 -32.13 -21.73 2.48
CA PRO A 250 -31.47 -20.79 1.57
C PRO A 250 -32.06 -19.37 1.57
N GLU A 251 -33.32 -19.23 1.98
CA GLU A 251 -34.07 -17.98 2.14
C GLU A 251 -33.54 -17.13 3.31
N ASP A 252 -32.91 -17.79 4.29
CA ASP A 252 -32.30 -17.19 5.47
C ASP A 252 -30.84 -16.76 5.26
N ALA A 253 -30.28 -17.01 4.06
CA ALA A 253 -28.89 -16.70 3.76
C ALA A 253 -28.61 -15.20 3.83
N TRP A 254 -27.61 -14.80 4.62
CA TRP A 254 -27.20 -13.40 4.76
C TRP A 254 -26.55 -12.89 3.47
N TYR A 255 -27.04 -11.79 2.92
CA TYR A 255 -26.46 -11.16 1.74
C TYR A 255 -26.57 -9.64 1.74
N ILE A 256 -25.73 -9.01 0.95
CA ILE A 256 -25.85 -7.61 0.54
C ILE A 256 -26.12 -7.52 -0.95
N VAL A 257 -26.76 -6.44 -1.40
CA VAL A 257 -26.83 -6.08 -2.81
C VAL A 257 -25.90 -4.92 -3.06
N LEU A 258 -25.04 -5.07 -4.06
CA LEU A 258 -24.09 -4.06 -4.47
C LEU A 258 -24.02 -4.07 -5.99
N ARG A 259 -24.23 -2.91 -6.62
CA ARG A 259 -24.23 -2.75 -8.08
C ARG A 259 -25.18 -3.74 -8.78
N GLY A 260 -26.36 -3.91 -8.20
CA GLY A 260 -27.39 -4.83 -8.70
C GLY A 260 -27.08 -6.33 -8.54
N LYS A 261 -25.96 -6.72 -7.91
CA LYS A 261 -25.62 -8.13 -7.65
C LYS A 261 -25.76 -8.50 -6.19
N LYS A 262 -26.18 -9.73 -5.91
CA LYS A 262 -26.21 -10.31 -4.56
C LYS A 262 -24.86 -10.87 -4.18
N TYR A 263 -24.34 -10.48 -3.02
CA TYR A 263 -23.13 -11.03 -2.42
C TYR A 263 -23.48 -11.66 -1.08
N TYR A 264 -23.31 -12.97 -0.96
CA TYR A 264 -23.61 -13.73 0.24
C TYR A 264 -22.45 -13.64 1.23
N LEU A 265 -22.76 -13.44 2.51
CA LEU A 265 -21.81 -13.12 3.56
C LEU A 265 -21.26 -14.37 4.22
N VAL A 266 -20.01 -14.31 4.66
CA VAL A 266 -19.36 -15.37 5.43
C VAL A 266 -18.33 -14.81 6.39
N GLN A 267 -18.25 -15.40 7.58
CA GLN A 267 -17.25 -15.04 8.58
C GLN A 267 -15.83 -15.25 8.04
N SER A 268 -14.95 -14.27 8.23
CA SER A 268 -13.52 -14.39 7.94
C SER A 268 -12.77 -15.19 9.01
N THR A 269 -13.34 -15.26 10.22
CA THR A 269 -12.76 -15.91 11.40
C THR A 269 -13.81 -16.77 12.08
N SER A 270 -13.49 -18.03 12.34
CA SER A 270 -14.32 -18.87 13.21
C SER A 270 -13.51 -20.06 13.72
N PRO A 271 -13.76 -20.54 14.96
CA PRO A 271 -13.20 -21.80 15.45
C PRO A 271 -13.63 -23.03 14.63
N GLU A 272 -14.78 -22.97 13.96
CA GLU A 272 -15.31 -24.00 13.06
C GLU A 272 -15.63 -23.38 11.70
N PRO A 273 -15.50 -24.11 10.58
CA PRO A 273 -15.75 -23.52 9.27
C PRO A 273 -17.21 -23.08 9.14
N HIS A 274 -17.42 -21.81 8.77
CA HIS A 274 -18.74 -21.27 8.43
C HIS A 274 -18.88 -21.23 6.91
N THR A 275 -20.07 -21.45 6.41
CA THR A 275 -20.32 -21.39 4.97
C THR A 275 -20.83 -20.03 4.52
N ILE A 276 -20.79 -19.84 3.22
CA ILE A 276 -21.34 -18.68 2.53
C ILE A 276 -22.85 -18.64 2.72
N GLY A 277 -23.36 -17.50 3.19
CA GLY A 277 -24.76 -17.28 3.55
C GLY A 277 -25.05 -17.47 5.04
N THR A 278 -24.12 -17.99 5.84
CA THR A 278 -24.30 -18.20 7.28
C THR A 278 -24.49 -16.90 8.06
N MET A 279 -25.34 -16.92 9.10
CA MET A 279 -25.51 -15.82 10.04
C MET A 279 -24.18 -15.42 10.70
N LEU A 280 -23.87 -14.12 10.69
CA LEU A 280 -22.60 -13.57 11.20
C LEU A 280 -22.53 -13.44 12.74
N GLY A 281 -23.56 -13.85 13.47
CA GLY A 281 -23.66 -13.77 14.93
C GLY A 281 -24.49 -12.59 15.44
N ARG A 282 -24.84 -12.59 16.74
CA ARG A 282 -25.75 -11.59 17.34
C ARG A 282 -25.20 -10.17 17.26
N ASP A 283 -23.90 -9.99 17.45
CA ASP A 283 -23.29 -8.66 17.46
C ASP A 283 -23.39 -7.98 16.08
N ALA A 284 -23.38 -8.76 14.99
CA ALA A 284 -23.54 -8.26 13.64
C ALA A 284 -24.95 -7.69 13.40
N ILE A 285 -26.00 -8.28 14.01
CA ILE A 285 -27.40 -7.89 13.77
C ILE A 285 -27.61 -6.39 14.00
N GLY A 286 -27.01 -5.81 15.05
CA GLY A 286 -27.15 -4.39 15.36
C GLY A 286 -26.61 -3.47 14.27
N TYR A 287 -25.43 -3.79 13.72
CA TYR A 287 -24.81 -3.00 12.65
C TYR A 287 -25.57 -3.14 11.33
N PHE A 288 -25.97 -4.36 10.98
CA PHE A 288 -26.71 -4.64 9.75
C PHE A 288 -28.10 -3.99 9.75
N LYS A 289 -28.77 -3.93 10.92
CA LYS A 289 -30.05 -3.20 11.09
C LYS A 289 -29.91 -1.70 10.88
N LYS A 290 -28.84 -1.10 11.40
CA LYS A 290 -28.58 0.34 11.27
C LYS A 290 -28.03 0.74 9.90
N GLY A 291 -27.65 -0.24 9.07
CA GLY A 291 -26.92 0.01 7.84
C GLY A 291 -25.49 0.52 8.09
N ASP A 292 -24.94 0.26 9.29
CA ASP A 292 -23.56 0.61 9.68
C ASP A 292 -22.56 -0.42 9.12
N VAL A 293 -22.66 -0.62 7.80
CA VAL A 293 -21.90 -1.60 7.02
C VAL A 293 -21.34 -0.88 5.80
N HIS A 294 -20.06 -1.10 5.50
CA HIS A 294 -19.41 -0.52 4.32
C HIS A 294 -18.50 -1.53 3.63
N ILE A 295 -18.25 -1.30 2.35
CA ILE A 295 -17.30 -2.08 1.57
C ILE A 295 -15.90 -1.53 1.80
N ASP A 296 -14.97 -2.39 2.23
CA ASP A 296 -13.56 -2.01 2.33
C ASP A 296 -12.85 -2.21 0.98
N TRP A 297 -12.96 -3.40 0.39
CA TRP A 297 -12.33 -3.69 -0.90
C TRP A 297 -13.31 -4.36 -1.86
N PRO A 298 -13.29 -4.03 -3.17
CA PRO A 298 -12.45 -3.02 -3.82
C PRO A 298 -13.07 -1.61 -3.81
N TYR A 299 -14.27 -1.44 -3.23
CA TYR A 299 -15.09 -0.24 -3.33
C TYR A 299 -15.07 0.60 -2.05
N TYR A 300 -13.87 0.84 -1.50
CA TYR A 300 -13.58 1.59 -0.27
C TYR A 300 -14.63 2.65 0.12
N GLY A 301 -15.41 2.36 1.17
CA GLY A 301 -16.43 3.25 1.75
C GLY A 301 -17.82 3.17 1.11
N GLU A 302 -18.00 2.47 -0.01
CA GLU A 302 -19.29 2.26 -0.66
C GLU A 302 -20.24 1.54 0.30
N ARG A 303 -21.52 1.94 0.32
CA ARG A 303 -22.55 1.29 1.14
C ARG A 303 -23.38 0.33 0.27
N PRO A 304 -23.84 -0.81 0.81
CA PRO A 304 -24.76 -1.68 0.10
C PRO A 304 -26.06 -0.98 -0.32
N GLU A 305 -26.58 -1.32 -1.48
CA GLU A 305 -27.91 -0.90 -1.97
C GLU A 305 -29.03 -1.53 -1.14
N LYS A 306 -28.82 -2.79 -0.72
CA LYS A 306 -29.74 -3.54 0.13
C LYS A 306 -28.95 -4.46 1.05
N ILE A 307 -29.49 -4.71 2.23
CA ILE A 307 -29.00 -5.69 3.18
C ILE A 307 -30.12 -6.69 3.48
N HIS A 308 -29.79 -7.97 3.53
CA HIS A 308 -30.69 -9.06 3.93
C HIS A 308 -30.02 -9.93 4.99
N ALA A 309 -30.57 -9.94 6.20
CA ALA A 309 -29.99 -10.59 7.37
C ALA A 309 -31.08 -11.22 8.28
N PRO A 310 -31.65 -12.39 7.92
CA PRO A 310 -32.64 -13.12 8.73
C PRO A 310 -32.01 -13.82 9.96
N PRO A 311 -32.73 -14.17 11.04
CA PRO A 311 -34.16 -14.06 11.25
C PRO A 311 -34.49 -12.73 11.93
N TYR A 312 -34.68 -11.70 11.12
CA TYR A 312 -35.39 -10.52 11.56
C TYR A 312 -36.85 -10.69 11.14
N ARG A 313 -37.66 -11.27 12.05
CA ARG A 313 -39.08 -10.96 12.08
C ARG A 313 -39.22 -9.73 12.99
N ASP A 314 -39.69 -8.64 12.41
CA ASP A 314 -40.39 -7.60 13.18
C ASP A 314 -41.61 -8.29 13.82
N GLU A 315 -41.45 -8.85 15.01
CA GLU A 315 -42.57 -8.98 15.94
C GLU A 315 -42.52 -7.82 16.93
#